data_AF-A0A804P222-F1
#
_entry.id   AF-A0A804P222-F1
#
_cell.length_a   1.000
_cell.length_b   1.000
_cell.length_c   1.000
_cell.angle_alpha   90.00
_cell.angle_beta   90.00
_cell.angle_gamma   90.00
#
_symmetry.space_group_name_H-M   'P 1'
#
loop_
_entity.id
_entity.type
_entity.pdbx_description
1 polymer ?
#
loop_
_entity_poly.entity_id
_entity_poly.type
_entity_poly.pdbx_seq_one_letter_code
_entity_poly.pdbx_strand_id
1 'polypeptide(L)' 'MDPKYVSLCIFVLLVLHGDTTLAETCREFAKWHPFCFSAMCKANCFIEGKSSDGSYAKGYRCDSHGFHSMCICLLCKS' A
#
# COMPACT_ATOMS: atom_id res chain seq x y z
N MET A 1 -34.32 -29.33 -1.49
CA MET A 1 -33.16 -28.43 -1.71
C MET A 1 -32.27 -29.08 -2.75
N ASP A 2 -32.20 -28.50 -3.93
CA ASP A 2 -31.34 -28.99 -5.00
C ASP A 2 -29.86 -28.91 -4.60
N PRO A 3 -29.06 -29.97 -4.81
CA PRO A 3 -27.64 -29.98 -4.43
C PRO A 3 -26.84 -28.87 -5.13
N LYS A 4 -27.31 -28.41 -6.29
CA LYS A 4 -26.73 -27.27 -7.01
C LYS A 4 -26.85 -25.95 -6.24
N TYR A 5 -27.96 -25.72 -5.54
CA TYR A 5 -28.15 -24.50 -4.75
C TYR A 5 -27.27 -24.51 -3.49
N VAL A 6 -27.12 -25.67 -2.85
CA VAL A 6 -26.23 -25.81 -1.69
C VAL A 6 -24.78 -25.53 -2.08
N SER A 7 -24.33 -26.05 -3.22
CA SER A 7 -23.00 -25.78 -3.77
C SER A 7 -22.79 -24.29 -4.06
N LEU A 8 -23.76 -23.64 -4.73
CA LEU A 8 -23.71 -22.20 -4.99
C LEU A 8 -23.64 -21.36 -3.71
N CYS A 9 -24.43 -21.68 -2.69
CA CYS A 9 -24.38 -20.99 -1.40
C CYS A 9 -23.00 -21.10 -0.74
N ILE A 10 -22.38 -22.28 -0.78
CA ILE A 10 -21.04 -22.51 -0.23
C ILE A 10 -19.99 -21.71 -1.00
N PHE A 11 -20.06 -21.68 -2.34
CA PHE A 11 -19.17 -20.85 -3.16
C PHE A 11 -19.34 -19.36 -2.90
N VAL A 12 -20.57 -18.86 -2.77
CA VAL A 12 -20.82 -17.45 -2.45
C VAL A 12 -20.28 -17.11 -1.07
N LEU A 13 -20.46 -17.98 -0.07
CA LEU A 13 -19.88 -17.80 1.27
C LEU A 13 -18.34 -17.83 1.24
N LEU A 14 -17.72 -18.73 0.47
CA LEU A 14 -16.27 -18.78 0.29
C LEU A 14 -15.72 -17.55 -0.42
N VAL A 15 -16.46 -16.96 -1.37
CA VAL A 15 -16.07 -15.72 -2.04
C VAL A 15 -16.27 -14.51 -1.11
N LEU A 16 -17.30 -14.53 -0.25
CA LEU A 16 -17.58 -13.44 0.70
C LEU A 16 -16.64 -13.47 1.92
N HIS A 17 -16.20 -14.66 2.32
CA HIS A 17 -15.21 -14.89 3.39
C HIS A 17 -13.80 -15.12 2.88
N GLY A 18 -13.59 -15.04 1.57
CA GLY A 18 -12.29 -15.14 0.92
C GLY A 18 -11.42 -13.95 1.27
N ASP A 19 -10.64 -14.11 2.34
CA ASP A 19 -9.46 -13.31 2.69
C ASP A 19 -9.68 -11.79 2.85
N THR A 20 -10.46 -11.39 3.85
CA THR A 20 -10.30 -10.04 4.45
C THR A 20 -9.10 -9.98 5.43
N THR A 21 -8.46 -11.11 5.72
CA THR A 21 -7.40 -11.25 6.73
C THR A 21 -5.97 -11.11 6.20
N LEU A 22 -5.79 -10.85 4.89
CA LEU A 22 -4.48 -10.58 4.30
C LEU A 22 -4.51 -9.40 3.30
N ALA A 23 -5.43 -8.45 3.49
CA ALA A 23 -5.35 -7.19 2.76
C ALA A 23 -4.24 -6.36 3.41
N GLU A 24 -3.05 -6.32 2.79
CA GLU A 24 -2.00 -5.41 3.21
C GLU A 24 -2.57 -3.99 3.33
N THR A 25 -2.44 -3.40 4.51
CA THR A 25 -2.91 -2.03 4.72
C THR A 25 -1.83 -1.09 4.21
N CYS A 26 -2.07 -0.50 3.04
CA CYS A 26 -1.15 0.43 2.40
C CYS A 26 -1.65 1.87 2.52
N ARG A 27 -0.73 2.81 2.76
CA ARG A 27 -0.99 4.26 2.72
C ARG A 27 0.06 4.96 1.87
N GLU A 28 -0.35 6.05 1.23
CA GLU A 28 0.58 6.98 0.62
C GLU A 28 1.04 8.01 1.66
N PHE A 29 2.33 8.31 1.67
CA PHE A 29 2.93 9.37 2.46
C PHE A 29 3.72 10.28 1.53
N ALA A 30 3.35 11.56 1.46
CA ALA A 30 4.04 12.54 0.63
C ALA A 30 4.88 13.48 1.49
N LYS A 31 6.14 13.67 1.09
CA LYS A 31 7.08 14.60 1.74
C LYS A 31 7.63 15.57 0.71
N TRP A 32 7.51 16.88 0.98
CA TRP A 32 8.12 17.90 0.13
C TRP A 32 9.63 17.75 0.13
N HIS A 33 10.22 17.74 -1.06
CA HIS A 33 11.65 17.54 -1.21
C HIS A 33 12.13 18.37 -2.42
N PRO A 34 12.77 19.54 -2.23
CA PRO A 34 12.98 20.52 -3.31
C PRO A 34 13.80 19.95 -4.48
N PHE A 35 14.69 19.00 -4.18
CA PHE A 35 15.38 18.17 -5.15
C PHE A 35 14.96 16.72 -4.90
N CYS A 36 13.88 16.25 -5.53
CA CYS A 36 13.49 14.85 -5.38
C CYS A 36 14.48 13.93 -6.10
N PHE A 37 15.55 13.55 -5.40
CA PHE A 37 16.50 12.56 -5.88
C PHE A 37 15.98 11.16 -5.55
N SER A 38 15.80 10.32 -6.57
CA SER A 38 15.20 8.98 -6.45
C SER A 38 15.80 8.13 -5.32
N ALA A 39 17.13 8.10 -5.16
CA ALA A 39 17.77 7.34 -4.08
C ALA A 39 17.50 7.92 -2.68
N MET A 40 17.46 9.25 -2.57
CA MET A 40 17.14 9.93 -1.31
C MET A 40 15.67 9.76 -0.94
N CYS A 41 14.77 9.83 -1.93
CA CYS A 41 13.35 9.54 -1.75
C CYS A 41 13.15 8.09 -1.26
N LYS A 42 13.81 7.11 -1.88
CA LYS A 42 13.79 5.72 -1.42
C LYS A 42 14.25 5.57 0.03
N ALA A 43 15.38 6.17 0.39
CA ALA A 43 15.92 6.11 1.74
C ALA A 43 14.97 6.74 2.75
N ASN A 44 14.41 7.92 2.43
CA ASN A 44 13.41 8.59 3.25
C ASN A 44 12.17 7.70 3.44
N CYS A 45 11.60 7.12 2.37
CA CYS A 45 10.45 6.23 2.50
C CYS A 45 10.72 5.03 3.42
N PHE A 46 11.91 4.44 3.33
CA PHE A 46 12.29 3.33 4.20
C PHE A 46 12.37 3.76 5.67
N ILE A 47 13.00 4.92 5.94
CA ILE A 47 13.13 5.47 7.30
C ILE A 47 11.75 5.85 7.86
N GLU A 48 10.92 6.54 7.07
CA GLU A 48 9.59 7.00 7.47
C GLU A 48 8.65 5.83 7.77
N GLY A 49 8.61 4.81 6.92
CA GLY A 49 7.82 3.59 7.19
C GLY A 49 8.23 2.93 8.50
N LYS A 50 9.54 2.72 8.68
CA LYS A 50 10.09 2.09 9.89
C LYS A 50 9.88 2.93 11.15
N SER A 51 9.92 4.26 11.03
CA SER A 51 9.83 5.19 12.18
C SER A 51 8.38 5.56 12.54
N SER A 52 7.44 5.48 11.59
CA SER A 52 6.05 5.90 11.81
C SER A 52 5.25 4.83 12.55
N ASP A 53 5.18 3.60 12.01
CA ASP A 53 4.37 2.52 12.58
C ASP A 53 4.91 1.11 12.26
N GLY A 54 6.16 1.05 11.81
CA GLY A 54 6.80 -0.19 11.37
C GLY A 54 6.37 -0.66 9.99
N SER A 55 5.65 0.17 9.21
CA SER A 55 5.34 -0.13 7.81
C SER A 55 6.61 -0.29 6.98
N TYR A 56 6.58 -1.17 6.00
CA TYR A 56 7.66 -1.31 5.03
C TYR A 56 7.35 -0.46 3.79
N ALA A 57 8.39 0.08 3.15
CA ALA A 57 8.24 0.84 1.91
C ALA A 57 8.06 -0.12 0.73
N LYS A 58 6.83 -0.25 0.22
CA LYS A 58 6.50 -1.07 -0.96
C LYS A 58 6.90 -0.38 -2.26
N GLY A 59 6.85 0.95 -2.29
CA GLY A 59 7.21 1.73 -3.47
C GLY A 59 7.51 3.18 -3.14
N TYR A 60 8.10 3.88 -4.10
CA TYR A 60 8.37 5.31 -4.01
C TYR A 60 8.35 5.93 -5.41
N ARG A 61 7.96 7.20 -5.49
CA ARG A 61 8.03 8.00 -6.72
C ARG A 61 8.36 9.45 -6.39
N CYS A 62 9.10 10.08 -7.28
CA CYS A 62 9.29 11.52 -7.28
C CYS A 62 8.24 12.12 -8.19
N ASP A 63 7.43 13.03 -7.65
CA ASP A 63 6.49 13.81 -8.43
C ASP A 63 6.97 15.26 -8.46
N SER A 64 7.09 15.85 -9.64
CA SER A 64 7.75 17.14 -9.85
C SER A 64 6.85 18.04 -10.69
N HIS A 65 6.39 19.13 -10.07
CA HIS A 65 5.61 20.18 -10.70
C HIS A 65 6.38 21.49 -10.62
N GLY A 66 7.14 21.81 -11.67
CA GLY A 66 7.98 23.02 -11.71
C GLY A 66 9.04 23.02 -10.61
N PHE A 67 9.04 24.07 -9.77
CA PHE A 67 9.96 24.20 -8.63
C PHE A 67 9.53 23.38 -7.40
N HIS A 68 8.39 22.68 -7.46
CA HIS A 68 7.87 21.88 -6.35
C HIS A 68 8.08 20.42 -6.70
N SER A 69 9.05 19.77 -6.05
CA SER A 69 9.16 18.31 -6.12
C SER A 69 8.80 17.68 -4.78
N MET A 70 8.14 16.53 -4.85
CA MET A 70 7.68 15.75 -3.70
C MET A 70 8.09 14.30 -3.86
N CYS A 71 8.46 13.70 -2.75
CA CYS A 71 8.68 12.26 -2.63
C CYS A 71 7.41 11.62 -2.10
N ILE A 72 6.79 10.75 -2.88
CA ILE A 72 5.62 9.96 -2.47
C ILE A 72 6.09 8.54 -2.16
N CYS A 73 5.78 8.09 -0.97
CA CYS A 73 6.08 6.76 -0.44
C CYS A 73 4.81 5.92 -0.37
N LEU A 74 4.83 4.70 -0.90
CA LEU A 74 3.80 3.71 -0.64
C LEU A 74 4.27 2.83 0.53
N LEU A 75 3.68 3.04 1.69
CA LEU A 75 4.01 2.35 2.93
C LEU A 75 2.93 1.31 3.21
N CYS A 76 3.32 0.05 3.42
CA CYS A 76 2.37 -1.03 3.68
C CYS A 76 2.70 -1.74 4.99
N LYS A 77 1.66 -2.23 5.65
CA LYS A 77 1.76 -3.03 6.86
C LYS A 77 1.14 -4.40 6.60
N SER A 78 1.92 -5.43 6.91
CA SER A 78 1.51 -6.84 6.90
C SER A 78 0.57 -7.14 8.05
#